data_AF-A0A7W8T340-F1
#
_entry.id   AF-A0A7W8T340-F1
#
_cell.length_a   1.000
_cell.length_b   1.000
_cell.length_c   1.000
_cell.angle_alpha   90.00
_cell.angle_beta   90.00
_cell.angle_gamma   90.00
#
_symmetry.space_group_name_H-M   'P 1'
#
loop_
_entity.id
_entity.type
_entity.pdbx_description
1 polymer ?
#
loop_
_entity_poly.entity_id
_entity_poly.type
_entity_poly.pdbx_seq_one_letter_code
_entity_poly.pdbx_strand_id
1 'polypeptide(L)'
;MTANSSEFLQTQCPQIVDAVDRYATDIQRATAQSLTPRLAALVRLAIALSIPNRDMAKEAVVHARHLASDGEIAEAVFVACELKAGAATAYGRLVFKFTDPNGSDNHSHDPKQDRAYMRQFRSASPEAFDSLVHRIETAHGSDSRLTTREYELIAVACATASRCVYCIEKHSRDAMQAGATNRELADVIHLVIASRIDATLAEWNALQVASA
;
A
#
# COMPACT_ATOMS: atom_id res chain seq x y z
N MET A 1 1.89 -35.89 -18.64
CA MET A 1 2.55 -35.25 -17.49
C MET A 1 2.30 -33.76 -17.65
N THR A 2 1.32 -33.22 -16.94
CA THR A 2 1.06 -31.78 -16.90
C THR A 2 2.19 -31.16 -16.11
N ALA A 3 3.03 -30.36 -16.77
CA ALA A 3 4.07 -29.58 -16.11
C ALA A 3 3.43 -28.76 -14.97
N ASN A 4 4.11 -28.66 -13.82
CA ASN A 4 3.70 -27.79 -12.72
C ASN A 4 3.48 -26.36 -13.26
N SER A 5 2.53 -25.59 -12.73
CA SER A 5 2.22 -24.24 -13.22
C SER A 5 3.43 -23.28 -13.21
N SER A 6 4.34 -23.48 -12.24
CA SER A 6 5.65 -22.81 -12.19
C SER A 6 6.62 -23.32 -13.28
N GLU A 7 6.51 -24.59 -13.64
CA GLU A 7 7.34 -25.25 -14.65
C GLU A 7 6.99 -24.78 -16.07
N PHE A 8 5.73 -24.40 -16.33
CA PHE A 8 5.37 -23.75 -17.60
C PHE A 8 6.17 -22.48 -17.83
N LEU A 9 6.13 -21.53 -16.88
CA LEU A 9 6.85 -20.26 -17.02
C LEU A 9 8.36 -20.48 -17.06
N GLN A 10 8.90 -21.39 -16.24
CA GLN A 10 10.32 -21.74 -16.27
C GLN A 10 10.74 -22.33 -17.62
N THR A 11 9.90 -23.18 -18.23
CA THR A 11 10.19 -23.81 -19.53
C THR A 11 10.13 -22.78 -20.66
N GLN A 12 9.13 -21.89 -20.64
CA GLN A 12 8.95 -20.91 -21.71
C GLN A 12 9.92 -19.74 -21.63
N CYS A 13 10.27 -19.28 -20.42
CA CYS A 13 11.02 -18.04 -20.20
C CYS A 13 11.99 -18.14 -19.00
N PRO A 14 12.95 -19.08 -18.99
CA PRO A 14 13.79 -19.36 -17.81
C PRO A 14 14.59 -18.14 -17.34
N GLN A 15 15.15 -17.35 -18.27
CA GLN A 15 15.93 -16.16 -17.92
C GLN A 15 15.11 -15.10 -17.18
N ILE A 16 13.80 -15.00 -17.47
CA ILE A 16 12.89 -14.05 -16.82
C ILE A 16 12.55 -14.54 -15.42
N VAL A 17 12.22 -15.83 -15.27
CA VAL A 17 11.91 -16.41 -13.95
C VAL A 17 13.12 -16.31 -13.03
N ASP A 18 14.31 -16.69 -13.51
CA ASP A 18 15.54 -16.56 -12.72
C ASP A 18 15.82 -15.10 -12.30
N ALA A 19 15.46 -14.12 -13.14
CA ALA A 19 15.61 -12.70 -12.81
C ALA A 19 14.62 -12.24 -11.74
N VAL A 20 13.37 -12.73 -11.80
CA VAL A 20 12.36 -12.48 -10.76
C VAL A 20 12.78 -13.08 -9.42
N ASP A 21 13.26 -14.32 -9.41
CA ASP A 21 13.70 -15.01 -8.19
C ASP A 21 14.93 -14.34 -7.56
N ARG A 22 15.90 -13.92 -8.40
CA ARG A 22 17.04 -13.11 -7.94
C ARG A 22 16.58 -11.79 -7.33
N TYR A 23 15.66 -11.08 -8.00
CA TYR A 23 15.12 -9.83 -7.49
C TYR A 23 14.40 -10.01 -6.14
N ALA A 24 13.57 -11.05 -6.00
CA ALA A 24 12.92 -11.37 -4.73
C ALA A 24 13.92 -11.63 -3.59
N THR A 25 14.99 -12.37 -3.88
CA THR A 25 16.09 -12.65 -2.93
C THR A 25 16.83 -11.38 -2.52
N ASP A 26 17.16 -10.51 -3.47
CA ASP A 26 17.88 -9.27 -3.21
C ASP A 26 17.04 -8.30 -2.37
N ILE A 27 15.73 -8.21 -2.62
CA ILE A 27 14.81 -7.40 -1.81
C ILE A 27 14.70 -7.93 -0.38
N GLN A 28 14.60 -9.25 -0.20
CA GLN A 28 14.59 -9.85 1.14
C GLN A 28 15.86 -9.48 1.92
N ARG A 29 17.03 -9.56 1.27
CA ARG A 29 18.29 -9.16 1.88
C ARG A 29 18.34 -7.65 2.16
N ALA A 30 17.91 -6.82 1.22
CA ALA A 30 17.94 -5.36 1.36
C ALA A 30 17.00 -4.89 2.48
N THR A 31 15.78 -5.40 2.52
CA THR A 31 14.78 -5.06 3.54
C THR A 31 15.20 -5.50 4.94
N ALA A 32 15.89 -6.64 5.08
CA ALA A 32 16.45 -7.08 6.37
C ALA A 32 17.55 -6.16 6.93
N GLN A 33 18.13 -5.27 6.12
CA GLN A 33 19.12 -4.29 6.56
C GLN A 33 18.50 -2.98 7.06
N SER A 34 17.26 -2.67 6.66
CA SER A 34 16.62 -1.38 6.95
C SER A 34 15.37 -1.50 7.81
N LEU A 35 14.66 -2.63 7.76
CA LEU A 35 13.45 -2.90 8.51
C LEU A 35 13.68 -4.03 9.50
N THR A 36 13.10 -3.91 10.68
CA THR A 36 13.02 -5.06 11.61
C THR A 36 12.14 -6.15 11.00
N PRO A 37 12.35 -7.44 11.35
CA PRO A 37 11.47 -8.51 10.88
C PRO A 37 9.99 -8.25 11.20
N ARG A 38 9.71 -7.71 12.39
CA ARG A 38 8.37 -7.28 12.82
C ARG A 38 7.76 -6.25 11.87
N LEU A 39 8.48 -5.15 11.62
CA LEU A 39 7.97 -4.09 10.74
C LEU A 39 7.81 -4.56 9.30
N ALA A 40 8.77 -5.34 8.78
CA ALA A 40 8.67 -5.92 7.44
C ALA A 40 7.43 -6.80 7.28
N ALA A 41 7.08 -7.60 8.30
CA ALA A 41 5.87 -8.42 8.29
C ALA A 41 4.58 -7.57 8.27
N LEU A 42 4.53 -6.49 9.07
CA LEU A 42 3.38 -5.57 9.09
C LEU A 42 3.23 -4.81 7.75
N VAL A 43 4.33 -4.36 7.15
CA VAL A 43 4.35 -3.75 5.81
C VAL A 43 3.83 -4.74 4.77
N ARG A 44 4.35 -5.98 4.75
CA ARG A 44 3.89 -7.03 3.82
C ARG A 44 2.41 -7.34 3.99
N LEU A 45 1.92 -7.41 5.24
CA LEU A 45 0.48 -7.58 5.52
C LEU A 45 -0.35 -6.44 4.92
N ALA A 46 0.03 -5.19 5.16
CA ALA A 46 -0.71 -4.04 4.67
C ALA A 46 -0.70 -3.95 3.13
N ILE A 47 0.43 -4.28 2.50
CA ILE A 47 0.54 -4.40 1.03
C ILE A 47 -0.37 -5.53 0.51
N ALA A 48 -0.32 -6.71 1.13
CA ALA A 48 -1.13 -7.85 0.71
C ALA A 48 -2.62 -7.56 0.81
N LEU A 49 -3.05 -6.90 1.88
CA LEU A 49 -4.41 -6.38 2.03
C LEU A 49 -4.75 -5.31 1.01
N SER A 50 -3.76 -4.67 0.37
CA SER A 50 -3.94 -3.61 -0.63
C SER A 50 -4.00 -4.13 -2.08
N ILE A 51 -3.61 -5.38 -2.32
CA ILE A 51 -3.61 -6.05 -3.63
C ILE A 51 -4.77 -7.06 -3.66
N PRO A 52 -5.49 -7.24 -4.80
CA PRO A 52 -6.65 -8.14 -4.87
C PRO A 52 -6.28 -9.64 -4.93
N ASN A 53 -5.39 -10.11 -4.05
CA ASN A 53 -4.98 -11.51 -3.96
C ASN A 53 -5.24 -12.05 -2.54
N ARG A 54 -6.25 -12.90 -2.39
CA ARG A 54 -6.72 -13.37 -1.08
C ARG A 54 -5.75 -14.33 -0.40
N ASP A 55 -5.06 -15.17 -1.17
CA ASP A 55 -4.15 -16.17 -0.59
C ASP A 55 -2.87 -15.51 -0.08
N MET A 56 -2.33 -14.54 -0.84
CA MET A 56 -1.24 -13.68 -0.36
C MET A 56 -1.63 -12.94 0.95
N ALA A 57 -2.87 -12.45 1.06
CA ALA A 57 -3.34 -11.84 2.30
C ALA A 57 -3.40 -12.84 3.47
N LYS A 58 -3.84 -14.09 3.25
CA LYS A 58 -3.86 -15.13 4.30
C LYS A 58 -2.44 -15.45 4.77
N GLU A 59 -1.51 -15.66 3.84
CA GLU A 59 -0.12 -15.97 4.15
C GLU A 59 0.55 -14.83 4.93
N ALA A 60 0.31 -13.58 4.53
CA ALA A 60 0.85 -12.42 5.22
C ALA A 60 0.31 -12.28 6.65
N VAL A 61 -0.98 -12.61 6.89
CA VAL A 61 -1.55 -12.65 8.25
C VAL A 61 -0.88 -13.71 9.11
N VAL A 62 -0.69 -14.93 8.58
CA VAL A 62 -0.01 -16.02 9.30
C VAL A 62 1.40 -15.59 9.65
N HIS A 63 2.14 -15.04 8.69
CA HIS A 63 3.51 -14.57 8.92
C HIS A 63 3.57 -13.45 9.97
N ALA A 64 2.70 -12.45 9.89
CA ALA A 64 2.67 -11.35 10.86
C ALA A 64 2.38 -11.83 12.29
N ARG A 65 1.51 -12.83 12.48
CA ARG A 65 1.19 -13.42 13.80
C ARG A 65 2.38 -14.09 14.50
N HIS A 66 3.42 -14.47 13.74
CA HIS A 66 4.63 -15.01 14.34
C HIS A 66 5.57 -13.93 14.88
N LEU A 67 5.37 -12.66 14.52
CA LEU A 67 6.36 -11.59 14.71
C LEU A 67 5.81 -10.33 15.39
N ALA A 68 4.49 -10.12 15.35
CA ALA A 68 3.81 -8.93 15.86
C ALA A 68 2.64 -9.32 16.76
N SER A 69 2.30 -8.42 17.68
CA SER A 69 1.11 -8.57 18.53
C SER A 69 -0.18 -8.39 17.73
N ASP A 70 -1.28 -8.96 18.23
CA ASP A 70 -2.62 -8.78 17.63
C ASP A 70 -3.00 -7.30 17.46
N GLY A 71 -2.54 -6.45 18.39
CA GLY A 71 -2.77 -5.03 18.35
C GLY A 71 -2.03 -4.31 17.22
N GLU A 72 -0.77 -4.65 16.98
CA GLU A 72 0.01 -4.10 15.87
C GLU A 72 -0.51 -4.59 14.52
N ILE A 73 -0.94 -5.85 14.45
CA ILE A 73 -1.62 -6.42 13.28
C ILE A 73 -2.91 -5.65 13.00
N ALA A 74 -3.73 -5.41 14.03
CA ALA A 74 -4.96 -4.63 13.89
C ALA A 74 -4.68 -3.21 13.37
N GLU A 75 -3.67 -2.53 13.91
CA GLU A 75 -3.29 -1.20 13.43
C GLU A 75 -2.81 -1.24 11.98
N ALA A 76 -1.97 -2.20 11.57
CA ALA A 76 -1.56 -2.35 10.18
C ALA A 76 -2.73 -2.63 9.22
N VAL A 77 -3.73 -3.40 9.65
CA VAL A 77 -4.99 -3.60 8.90
C VAL A 77 -5.74 -2.29 8.74
N PHE A 78 -5.86 -1.49 9.81
CA PHE A 78 -6.52 -0.19 9.73
C PHE A 78 -5.73 0.81 8.87
N VAL A 79 -4.40 0.81 8.89
CA VAL A 79 -3.60 1.62 7.94
C VAL A 79 -3.95 1.24 6.50
N ALA A 80 -3.99 -0.06 6.17
CA ALA A 80 -4.38 -0.50 4.82
C ALA A 80 -5.81 -0.08 4.44
N CYS A 81 -6.74 -0.14 5.39
CA CYS A 81 -8.12 0.32 5.22
C CYS A 81 -8.18 1.83 4.94
N GLU A 82 -7.52 2.63 5.78
CA GLU A 82 -7.50 4.08 5.69
C GLU A 82 -6.85 4.57 4.40
N LEU A 83 -5.75 3.97 3.97
CA LEU A 83 -5.06 4.41 2.76
C LEU A 83 -5.85 4.05 1.49
N LYS A 84 -6.59 2.92 1.50
CA LYS A 84 -7.53 2.59 0.43
C LYS A 84 -8.71 3.57 0.36
N ALA A 85 -9.33 3.87 1.50
CA ALA A 85 -10.40 4.87 1.58
C ALA A 85 -9.88 6.28 1.26
N GLY A 86 -8.63 6.55 1.64
CA GLY A 86 -7.91 7.79 1.38
C GLY A 86 -7.72 8.04 -0.11
N ALA A 87 -7.39 7.01 -0.89
CA ALA A 87 -7.33 7.13 -2.35
C ALA A 87 -8.69 7.51 -2.97
N ALA A 88 -9.78 6.87 -2.50
CA ALA A 88 -11.13 7.21 -2.94
C ALA A 88 -11.53 8.64 -2.55
N THR A 89 -11.18 9.08 -1.34
CA THR A 89 -11.37 10.47 -0.88
C THR A 89 -10.56 11.43 -1.75
N ALA A 90 -9.30 11.08 -2.01
CA ALA A 90 -8.34 11.99 -2.62
C ALA A 90 -8.58 12.21 -4.10
N TYR A 91 -8.91 11.15 -4.84
CA TYR A 91 -9.31 11.27 -6.24
C TYR A 91 -10.78 11.65 -6.38
N GLY A 92 -11.66 11.14 -5.52
CA GLY A 92 -13.10 11.40 -5.59
C GLY A 92 -13.43 12.88 -5.45
N ARG A 93 -12.73 13.62 -4.57
CA ARG A 93 -12.93 15.07 -4.45
C ARG A 93 -12.63 15.85 -5.75
N LEU A 94 -11.88 15.27 -6.70
CA LEU A 94 -11.61 15.94 -7.97
C LEU A 94 -12.86 16.10 -8.82
N VAL A 95 -13.97 15.42 -8.50
CA VAL A 95 -15.26 15.73 -9.13
C VAL A 95 -15.57 17.23 -9.05
N PHE A 96 -15.26 17.88 -7.92
CA PHE A 96 -15.51 19.29 -7.73
C PHE A 96 -14.63 20.18 -8.61
N LYS A 97 -13.41 19.73 -8.95
CA LYS A 97 -12.54 20.40 -9.93
C LYS A 97 -13.17 20.46 -11.31
N PHE A 98 -13.79 19.36 -11.72
CA PHE A 98 -14.35 19.24 -13.07
C PHE A 98 -15.77 19.80 -13.19
N THR A 99 -16.45 20.03 -12.07
CA THR A 99 -17.79 20.61 -12.04
C THR A 99 -17.80 22.08 -11.64
N ASP A 100 -16.67 22.69 -11.26
CA ASP A 100 -16.60 24.09 -10.87
C ASP A 100 -16.72 24.98 -12.12
N PRO A 101 -17.82 25.74 -12.30
CA PRO A 101 -17.99 26.62 -13.45
C PRO A 101 -17.01 27.82 -13.43
N ASN A 102 -16.38 28.09 -12.29
CA ASN A 102 -15.34 29.10 -12.13
C ASN A 102 -13.94 28.46 -12.02
N GLY A 103 -13.82 27.15 -12.22
CA GLY A 103 -12.55 26.43 -12.19
C GLY A 103 -11.62 26.90 -13.30
N SER A 104 -10.32 26.95 -13.04
CA SER A 104 -9.36 27.30 -14.09
C SER A 104 -9.34 26.24 -15.19
N ASP A 105 -9.38 26.66 -16.46
CA ASP A 105 -9.13 25.80 -17.64
C ASP A 105 -7.76 25.08 -17.58
N ASN A 106 -6.88 25.52 -16.67
CA ASN A 106 -5.64 24.84 -16.36
C ASN A 106 -5.90 23.58 -15.53
N HIS A 107 -6.17 22.45 -16.21
CA HIS A 107 -6.35 21.13 -15.60
C HIS A 107 -5.06 20.50 -15.05
N SER A 108 -4.04 21.30 -14.69
CA SER A 108 -2.82 20.77 -14.08
C SER A 108 -3.15 19.96 -12.82
N HIS A 109 -2.65 18.74 -12.73
CA HIS A 109 -2.83 17.86 -11.57
C HIS A 109 -1.73 18.12 -10.55
N ASP A 110 -1.73 19.32 -9.96
CA ASP A 110 -0.84 19.67 -8.85
C ASP A 110 -1.51 19.29 -7.53
N PRO A 111 -0.95 18.32 -6.76
CA PRO A 111 -1.43 17.97 -5.45
C PRO A 111 -1.66 19.14 -4.50
N LYS A 112 -0.85 20.20 -4.60
CA LYS A 112 -0.97 21.37 -3.73
C LYS A 112 -2.23 22.19 -4.03
N GLN A 113 -2.55 22.36 -5.31
CA GLN A 113 -3.72 23.09 -5.75
C GLN A 113 -5.00 22.27 -5.52
N ASP A 114 -4.93 20.97 -5.80
CA ASP A 114 -6.06 20.06 -5.67
C ASP A 114 -6.54 19.88 -4.21
N ARG A 115 -5.75 20.32 -3.21
CA ARG A 115 -6.18 20.37 -1.81
C ARG A 115 -7.35 21.33 -1.58
N ALA A 116 -7.51 22.36 -2.41
CA ALA A 116 -8.62 23.31 -2.28
C ALA A 116 -10.00 22.64 -2.40
N TYR A 117 -10.11 21.60 -3.24
CA TYR A 117 -11.36 20.87 -3.46
C TYR A 117 -11.84 20.06 -2.25
N MET A 118 -10.99 19.85 -1.23
CA MET A 118 -11.45 19.30 0.06
C MET A 118 -12.47 20.23 0.75
N ARG A 119 -12.34 21.55 0.58
CA ARG A 119 -13.30 22.51 1.17
C ARG A 119 -14.67 22.39 0.51
N GLN A 120 -14.71 22.28 -0.81
CA GLN A 120 -15.96 22.08 -1.55
C GLN A 120 -16.60 20.73 -1.18
N PHE A 121 -15.80 19.67 -1.01
CA PHE A 121 -16.30 18.38 -0.54
C PHE A 121 -16.95 18.48 0.85
N ARG A 122 -16.29 19.15 1.80
CA ARG A 122 -16.85 19.39 3.14
C ARG A 122 -18.14 20.20 3.09
N SER A 123 -18.16 21.30 2.34
CA SER A 123 -19.35 22.15 2.23
C SER A 123 -20.55 21.43 1.62
N ALA A 124 -20.32 20.50 0.69
CA ALA A 124 -21.38 19.73 0.04
C ALA A 124 -21.97 18.63 0.94
N SER A 125 -21.21 18.09 1.90
CA SER A 125 -21.67 17.04 2.82
C SER A 125 -20.96 17.12 4.18
N PRO A 126 -21.32 18.09 5.04
CA PRO A 126 -20.52 18.43 6.22
C PRO A 126 -20.51 17.34 7.29
N GLU A 127 -21.67 16.76 7.63
CA GLU A 127 -21.77 15.73 8.68
C GLU A 127 -20.95 14.47 8.33
N ALA A 128 -21.07 13.99 7.09
CA ALA A 128 -20.30 12.85 6.62
C ALA A 128 -18.81 13.17 6.52
N PHE A 129 -18.46 14.38 6.09
CA PHE A 129 -17.06 14.82 6.01
C PHE A 129 -16.42 14.96 7.40
N ASP A 130 -17.14 15.49 8.38
CA ASP A 130 -16.64 15.61 9.76
C ASP A 130 -16.43 14.21 10.38
N SER A 131 -17.33 13.26 10.10
CA SER A 131 -17.14 11.83 10.47
C SER A 131 -15.93 11.20 9.77
N LEU A 132 -15.71 11.53 8.49
CA LEU A 132 -14.53 11.10 7.73
C LEU A 132 -13.24 11.62 8.36
N VAL A 133 -13.19 12.91 8.73
CA VAL A 133 -12.03 13.51 9.40
C VAL A 133 -11.78 12.84 10.74
N HIS A 134 -12.82 12.69 11.57
CA HIS A 134 -12.70 12.04 12.87
C HIS A 134 -12.14 10.61 12.77
N ARG A 135 -12.61 9.83 11.77
CA ARG A 135 -12.08 8.49 11.50
C ARG A 135 -10.58 8.50 11.17
N ILE A 136 -10.15 9.42 10.31
CA ILE A 136 -8.73 9.55 9.91
C ILE A 136 -7.86 9.95 11.12
N GLU A 137 -8.32 10.90 11.94
CA GLU A 137 -7.61 11.38 13.13
C GLU A 137 -7.48 10.29 14.21
N THR A 138 -8.46 9.38 14.29
CA THR A 138 -8.46 8.27 15.26
C THR A 138 -7.57 7.10 14.81
N ALA A 139 -7.25 7.01 13.52
CA ALA A 139 -6.53 5.86 12.96
C ALA A 139 -5.10 5.69 13.52
N HIS A 140 -4.48 6.77 13.99
CA HIS A 140 -3.17 6.75 14.63
C HIS A 140 -3.06 7.89 15.64
N GLY A 141 -3.05 7.54 16.92
CA GLY A 141 -3.04 8.49 18.04
C GLY A 141 -2.00 8.16 19.11
N SER A 142 -2.10 8.80 20.27
CA SER A 142 -1.14 8.64 21.38
C SER A 142 -1.05 7.23 21.95
N ASP A 143 -2.11 6.43 21.79
CA ASP A 143 -2.20 5.06 22.32
C ASP A 143 -1.84 3.99 21.25
N SER A 144 -1.32 4.42 20.09
CA SER A 144 -0.93 3.51 19.00
C SER A 144 0.25 2.64 19.41
N ARG A 145 0.20 1.37 19.03
CA ARG A 145 1.29 0.40 19.19
C ARG A 145 2.37 0.57 18.14
N LEU A 146 2.02 1.06 16.96
CA LEU A 146 2.97 1.52 15.96
C LEU A 146 3.57 2.86 16.37
N THR A 147 4.85 3.06 16.10
CA THR A 147 5.42 4.42 16.14
C THR A 147 4.95 5.22 14.92
N THR A 148 5.01 6.56 14.98
CA THR A 148 4.69 7.41 13.81
C THR A 148 5.55 7.05 12.59
N ARG A 149 6.84 6.73 12.79
CA ARG A 149 7.71 6.27 11.69
C ARG A 149 7.17 4.99 11.04
N GLU A 150 6.74 4.04 11.85
CA GLU A 150 6.22 2.75 11.38
C GLU A 150 4.89 2.89 10.67
N TYR A 151 3.97 3.67 11.24
CA TYR A 151 2.69 3.99 10.62
C TYR A 151 2.91 4.61 9.24
N GLU A 152 3.78 5.62 9.15
CA GLU A 152 4.02 6.35 7.89
C GLU A 152 4.74 5.48 6.84
N LEU A 153 5.65 4.57 7.24
CA LEU A 153 6.24 3.60 6.31
C LEU A 153 5.20 2.62 5.76
N ILE A 154 4.29 2.12 6.61
CA ILE A 154 3.17 1.27 6.16
C ILE A 154 2.24 2.07 5.24
N ALA A 155 1.96 3.33 5.58
CA ALA A 155 1.12 4.22 4.78
C ALA A 155 1.72 4.51 3.40
N VAL A 156 3.05 4.74 3.30
CA VAL A 156 3.78 4.86 2.02
C VAL A 156 3.63 3.58 1.18
N ALA A 157 3.71 2.41 1.81
CA ALA A 157 3.52 1.13 1.13
C ALA A 157 2.11 1.03 0.50
N CYS A 158 1.07 1.31 1.29
CA CYS A 158 -0.32 1.28 0.84
C CYS A 158 -0.64 2.38 -0.18
N ALA A 159 -0.07 3.58 -0.03
CA ALA A 159 -0.20 4.68 -0.98
C ALA A 159 0.43 4.32 -2.34
N THR A 160 1.60 3.67 -2.33
CA THR A 160 2.27 3.16 -3.53
C THR A 160 1.46 2.04 -4.17
N ALA A 161 0.96 1.09 -3.36
CA ALA A 161 0.12 0.00 -3.85
C ALA A 161 -1.17 0.52 -4.48
N SER A 162 -1.83 1.51 -3.87
CA SER A 162 -3.05 2.14 -4.41
C SER A 162 -2.79 3.16 -5.53
N ARG A 163 -1.51 3.50 -5.80
CA ARG A 163 -1.07 4.49 -6.79
C ARG A 163 -1.67 5.88 -6.55
N CYS A 164 -1.85 6.27 -5.29
CA CYS A 164 -2.43 7.56 -4.95
C CYS A 164 -1.37 8.64 -4.75
N VAL A 165 -1.17 9.50 -5.75
CA VAL A 165 -0.15 10.57 -5.70
C VAL A 165 -0.32 11.51 -4.51
N TYR A 166 -1.56 11.82 -4.11
CA TYR A 166 -1.84 12.65 -2.94
C TYR A 166 -1.41 11.98 -1.63
N CYS A 167 -1.66 10.67 -1.51
CA CYS A 167 -1.22 9.90 -0.35
C CYS A 167 0.29 9.73 -0.35
N ILE A 168 0.91 9.48 -1.52
CA ILE A 168 2.36 9.39 -1.66
C ILE A 168 3.03 10.70 -1.23
N GLU A 169 2.55 11.86 -1.71
CA GLU A 169 3.09 13.18 -1.33
C GLU A 169 3.01 13.39 0.19
N LYS A 170 1.84 13.16 0.78
CA LYS A 170 1.63 13.36 2.23
C LYS A 170 2.49 12.41 3.05
N HIS A 171 2.33 11.11 2.86
CA HIS A 171 2.90 10.10 3.74
C HIS A 171 4.42 9.94 3.55
N SER A 172 4.97 10.23 2.35
CA SER A 172 6.44 10.24 2.19
C SER A 172 7.08 11.40 2.96
N ARG A 173 6.48 12.59 2.94
CA ARG A 173 6.97 13.73 3.73
C ARG A 173 6.84 13.46 5.23
N ASP A 174 5.69 12.95 5.65
CA ASP A 174 5.41 12.72 7.06
C ASP A 174 6.29 11.57 7.61
N ALA A 175 6.58 10.53 6.81
CA ALA A 175 7.58 9.51 7.13
C ALA A 175 8.98 10.11 7.37
N MET A 176 9.44 10.98 6.48
CA MET A 176 10.74 11.66 6.62
C MET A 176 10.78 12.55 7.88
N GLN A 177 9.69 13.24 8.19
CA GLN A 177 9.57 14.03 9.43
C GLN A 177 9.60 13.15 10.68
N ALA A 178 9.05 11.94 10.61
CA ALA A 178 9.10 10.93 11.66
C ALA A 178 10.46 10.20 11.75
N GLY A 179 11.45 10.58 10.94
CA GLY A 179 12.80 10.04 10.97
C GLY A 179 13.02 8.79 10.11
N ALA A 180 12.12 8.50 9.17
CA ALA A 180 12.40 7.49 8.15
C ALA A 180 13.55 7.92 7.23
N THR A 181 14.24 6.94 6.66
CA THR A 181 15.35 7.14 5.73
C THR A 181 14.92 6.91 4.28
N ASN A 182 15.65 7.51 3.33
CA ASN A 182 15.47 7.20 1.90
C ASN A 182 15.63 5.69 1.61
N ARG A 183 16.45 5.00 2.39
CA ARG A 183 16.63 3.55 2.27
C ARG A 183 15.37 2.79 2.68
N GLU A 184 14.77 3.12 3.82
CA GLU A 184 13.50 2.50 4.25
C GLU A 184 12.37 2.79 3.24
N LEU A 185 12.29 4.01 2.71
CA LEU A 185 11.30 4.34 1.66
C LEU A 185 11.51 3.50 0.40
N ALA A 186 12.76 3.37 -0.07
CA ALA A 186 13.07 2.55 -1.23
C ALA A 186 12.73 1.07 -0.99
N ASP A 187 13.07 0.53 0.17
CA ASP A 187 12.83 -0.87 0.52
C ASP A 187 11.33 -1.18 0.63
N VAL A 188 10.54 -0.27 1.21
CA VAL A 188 9.07 -0.38 1.22
C VAL A 188 8.49 -0.37 -0.20
N ILE A 189 9.00 0.48 -1.10
CA ILE A 189 8.57 0.50 -2.50
C ILE A 189 8.93 -0.81 -3.21
N HIS A 190 10.14 -1.34 -2.98
CA HIS A 190 10.55 -2.64 -3.51
C HIS A 190 9.64 -3.78 -3.01
N LEU A 191 9.22 -3.76 -1.75
CA LEU A 191 8.24 -4.72 -1.22
C LEU A 191 6.90 -4.64 -1.98
N VAL A 192 6.42 -3.44 -2.34
CA VAL A 192 5.20 -3.28 -3.14
C VAL A 192 5.39 -3.85 -4.55
N ILE A 193 6.51 -3.57 -5.20
CA ILE A 193 6.83 -4.08 -6.54
C ILE A 193 6.88 -5.61 -6.53
N ALA A 194 7.61 -6.20 -5.58
CA ALA A 194 7.71 -7.64 -5.41
C ALA A 194 6.33 -8.27 -5.21
N SER A 195 5.54 -7.72 -4.28
CA SER A 195 4.19 -8.25 -3.98
C SER A 195 3.25 -8.19 -5.20
N ARG A 196 3.41 -7.20 -6.09
CA ARG A 196 2.64 -7.12 -7.35
C ARG A 196 3.02 -8.22 -8.33
N ILE A 197 4.32 -8.55 -8.42
CA ILE A 197 4.81 -9.66 -9.23
C ILE A 197 4.30 -10.98 -8.64
N ASP A 198 4.51 -11.19 -7.34
CA ASP A 198 4.10 -12.40 -6.63
C ASP A 198 2.60 -12.65 -6.75
N ALA A 199 1.77 -11.62 -6.59
CA ALA A 199 0.32 -11.73 -6.74
C ALA A 199 -0.10 -12.18 -8.15
N THR A 200 0.57 -11.66 -9.19
CA THR A 200 0.30 -12.03 -10.59
C THR A 200 0.67 -13.48 -10.85
N LEU A 201 1.84 -13.91 -10.36
CA LEU A 201 2.31 -15.30 -10.49
C LEU A 201 1.41 -16.27 -9.71
N ALA A 202 0.98 -15.89 -8.50
CA ALA A 202 0.05 -16.67 -7.70
C ALA A 202 -1.32 -16.81 -8.37
N GLU A 203 -1.87 -15.73 -8.93
CA GLU A 203 -3.11 -15.77 -9.70
C GLU A 203 -2.99 -16.69 -10.93
N TRP A 204 -1.90 -16.58 -11.69
CA TRP A 204 -1.63 -17.48 -12.82
C TRP A 204 -1.59 -18.94 -12.38
N ASN A 205 -0.82 -19.24 -11.32
CA ASN A 205 -0.69 -20.60 -10.81
C ASN A 205 -2.04 -21.18 -10.36
N ALA A 206 -2.87 -20.39 -9.69
CA ALA A 206 -4.20 -20.82 -9.26
C ALA A 206 -5.13 -21.19 -10.44
N LEU A 207 -5.02 -20.47 -11.57
CA LEU A 207 -5.81 -20.76 -12.78
C LEU A 207 -5.39 -22.07 -13.47
N GLN A 208 -4.12 -22.45 -13.36
CA GLN A 208 -3.63 -23.72 -13.91
C GLN A 208 -4.08 -24.93 -13.09
N VAL A 209 -4.25 -24.78 -11.78
CA VAL A 209 -4.77 -25.86 -10.91
C VAL A 209 -6.26 -26.13 -11.17
N ALA A 210 -7.03 -25.10 -11.54
CA ALA A 210 -8.46 -25.24 -11.84
C ALA A 210 -8.77 -25.91 -13.20
N SER A 211 -7.74 -26.21 -14.01
CA SER A 211 -7.84 -26.80 -15.34
C SER A 211 -7.31 -28.24 -15.43
N ALA A 212 -7.01 -28.87 -14.28
CA ALA A 212 -6.68 -30.28 -14.11
C ALA A 212 -7.78 -31.02 -13.33
#